data_AF-A0A504BJ15-F1
#
_entry.id   AF-A0A504BJ15-F1
#
_cell.length_a   1.000
_cell.length_b   1.000
_cell.length_c   1.000
_cell.angle_alpha   90.00
_cell.angle_beta   90.00
_cell.angle_gamma   90.00
#
_symmetry.space_group_name_H-M   'P 1'
#
loop_
_entity.id
_entity.type
_entity.pdbx_description
1 polymer ?
#
loop_
_entity_poly.entity_id
_entity_poly.type
_entity_poly.pdbx_seq_one_letter_code
_entity_poly.pdbx_strand_id
1 'polypeptide(L)'
;MKSIIATESEQPEIYATVKRERPAIHRAVNKMAKQMRGLSDVSQKQAIAELTATWILAIYPENLELALSLSDAMREQTDIYLRESKTASARH
;
A
#
# COMPACT_ATOMS: atom_id res chain seq x y z
N MET A 1 -9.56 -4.13 -16.76
CA MET A 1 -9.95 -5.10 -15.72
C MET A 1 -10.81 -4.37 -14.70
N LYS A 2 -11.91 -4.96 -14.21
CA LYS A 2 -12.62 -4.36 -13.06
C LYS A 2 -11.68 -4.45 -11.86
N SER A 3 -11.39 -3.31 -11.26
CA SER A 3 -10.69 -3.22 -9.97
C SER A 3 -11.50 -4.03 -8.95
N ILE A 4 -10.91 -5.13 -8.45
CA ILE A 4 -11.52 -6.02 -7.45
C ILE A 4 -11.11 -5.49 -6.08
N ILE A 5 -11.46 -4.23 -5.80
CA ILE A 5 -11.24 -3.68 -4.46
C ILE A 5 -12.46 -4.12 -3.65
N ALA A 6 -12.25 -5.16 -2.86
CA ALA A 6 -13.28 -5.61 -1.94
C ALA A 6 -13.58 -4.49 -0.94
N THR A 7 -14.86 -4.15 -0.83
CA THR A 7 -15.40 -3.19 0.12
C THR A 7 -15.42 -3.77 1.54
N GLU A 8 -15.58 -2.93 2.56
CA GLU A 8 -15.77 -3.38 3.96
C GLU A 8 -16.95 -4.36 4.09
N SER A 9 -17.99 -4.20 3.27
CA SER A 9 -19.11 -5.13 3.19
C SER A 9 -18.78 -6.47 2.52
N GLU A 10 -17.80 -6.50 1.60
CA GLU A 10 -17.41 -7.71 0.87
C GLU A 10 -16.35 -8.52 1.64
N GLN A 11 -15.50 -7.86 2.45
CA GLN A 11 -14.45 -8.51 3.25
C GLN A 11 -14.37 -7.94 4.68
N PRO A 12 -15.43 -8.10 5.50
CA PRO A 12 -15.51 -7.46 6.81
C PRO A 12 -14.40 -7.90 7.78
N GLU A 13 -13.96 -9.15 7.71
CA GLU A 13 -12.91 -9.69 8.61
C GLU A 13 -11.53 -9.08 8.32
N ILE A 14 -11.20 -8.88 7.04
CA ILE A 14 -9.95 -8.24 6.61
C ILE A 14 -9.96 -6.77 7.05
N TYR A 15 -11.07 -6.08 6.83
CA TYR A 15 -11.23 -4.68 7.26
C TYR A 15 -11.16 -4.54 8.78
N ALA A 16 -11.79 -5.45 9.54
CA ALA A 16 -11.72 -5.46 11.00
C ALA A 16 -10.28 -5.65 11.50
N THR A 17 -9.53 -6.54 10.87
CA THR A 17 -8.12 -6.80 11.18
C THR A 17 -7.26 -5.55 10.91
N VAL A 18 -7.36 -4.98 9.70
CA VAL A 18 -6.63 -3.76 9.33
C VAL A 18 -6.99 -2.60 10.26
N LYS A 19 -8.27 -2.45 10.64
CA LYS A 19 -8.73 -1.41 11.58
C LYS A 19 -8.12 -1.59 12.97
N ARG A 20 -8.12 -2.81 13.49
CA ARG A 20 -7.51 -3.15 14.79
C ARG A 20 -6.01 -2.87 14.79
N GLU A 21 -5.32 -3.16 13.70
CA GLU A 21 -3.85 -3.06 13.59
C GLU A 21 -3.37 -1.68 13.10
N ARG A 22 -4.28 -0.81 12.67
CA ARG A 22 -3.99 0.52 12.10
C ARG A 22 -2.96 1.34 12.89
N PRO A 23 -2.99 1.43 14.23
CA PRO A 23 -1.96 2.17 14.97
C PRO A 23 -0.56 1.59 14.79
N ALA A 24 -0.42 0.26 14.75
CA ALA A 24 0.86 -0.41 14.53
C ALA A 24 1.34 -0.21 13.09
N ILE A 25 0.43 -0.33 12.11
CA ILE A 25 0.70 -0.08 10.69
C ILE A 25 1.27 1.35 10.52
N HIS A 26 0.60 2.37 11.06
CA HIS A 26 1.07 3.75 10.96
C HIS A 26 2.44 3.97 11.60
N ARG A 27 2.74 3.34 12.74
CA ARG A 27 4.07 3.42 13.36
C ARG A 27 5.14 2.79 12.48
N ALA A 28 4.88 1.63 11.89
CA ALA A 28 5.81 0.95 10.99
C ALA A 28 6.11 1.80 9.74
N VAL A 29 5.05 2.28 9.07
CA VAL A 29 5.17 3.15 7.89
C VAL A 29 5.97 4.41 8.22
N ASN A 30 5.67 5.08 9.33
CA ASN A 30 6.42 6.27 9.76
C ASN A 30 7.89 5.98 10.04
N LYS A 31 8.21 4.80 10.61
CA LYS A 31 9.60 4.39 10.84
C LYS A 31 10.34 4.18 9.52
N MET A 32 9.71 3.54 8.55
CA MET A 32 10.31 3.31 7.23
C MET A 32 10.48 4.61 6.45
N ALA A 33 9.46 5.48 6.46
CA ALA A 33 9.55 6.81 5.86
C ALA A 33 10.70 7.65 6.44
N LYS A 34 10.99 7.50 7.75
CA LYS A 34 12.14 8.16 8.38
C LYS A 34 13.49 7.69 7.81
N GLN A 35 13.63 6.41 7.47
CA GLN A 35 14.88 5.86 6.92
C GLN A 35 15.19 6.39 5.52
N MET A 36 14.16 6.79 4.78
CA MET A 36 14.30 7.35 3.43
C MET A 36 14.50 8.87 3.44
N ARG A 37 14.50 9.53 4.61
CA ARG A 37 14.74 10.97 4.73
C ARG A 37 16.17 11.29 4.27
N GLY A 38 16.31 12.31 3.43
CA GLY A 38 17.60 12.77 2.89
C GLY A 38 17.90 12.24 1.48
N LEU A 39 17.15 11.25 0.99
CA LEU A 39 17.14 10.88 -0.42
C LEU A 39 16.37 11.93 -1.25
N SER A 40 16.73 12.09 -2.53
CA SER A 40 15.92 12.86 -3.47
C SER A 40 14.54 12.22 -3.67
N ASP A 41 13.57 12.98 -4.17
CA ASP A 41 12.24 12.48 -4.50
C ASP A 41 12.28 11.26 -5.46
N VAL A 42 13.12 11.31 -6.50
CA VAL A 42 13.33 10.20 -7.44
C VAL A 42 13.92 8.98 -6.74
N SER A 43 14.92 9.17 -5.87
CA SER A 43 15.53 8.07 -5.11
C SER A 43 14.58 7.47 -4.07
N GLN A 44 13.74 8.28 -3.42
CA GLN A 44 12.69 7.77 -2.53
C GLN A 44 11.67 6.92 -3.29
N LYS A 45 11.24 7.39 -4.47
CA LYS A 45 10.35 6.62 -5.35
C LYS A 45 10.96 5.27 -5.72
N GLN A 46 12.23 5.26 -6.13
CA GLN A 46 12.93 4.03 -6.50
C GLN A 46 13.06 3.07 -5.31
N ALA A 47 13.44 3.58 -4.13
CA ALA A 47 13.55 2.77 -2.91
C ALA A 47 12.22 2.10 -2.53
N ILE A 48 11.11 2.83 -2.64
CA ILE A 48 9.76 2.28 -2.39
C ILE A 48 9.42 1.20 -3.41
N ALA A 49 9.75 1.39 -4.69
CA ALA A 49 9.51 0.40 -5.74
C ALA A 49 10.31 -0.89 -5.49
N GLU A 50 11.60 -0.79 -5.16
CA GLU A 50 12.47 -1.94 -4.87
C GLU A 50 12.01 -2.71 -3.62
N LEU A 51 11.66 -1.98 -2.56
CA LEU A 51 11.11 -2.58 -1.34
C LEU A 51 9.80 -3.33 -1.64
N THR A 52 8.92 -2.72 -2.42
CA THR A 52 7.63 -3.33 -2.82
C THR A 52 7.87 -4.60 -3.62
N ALA A 53 8.73 -4.55 -4.65
CA ALA A 53 9.07 -5.71 -5.46
C ALA A 53 9.69 -6.84 -4.63
N THR A 54 10.60 -6.52 -3.70
CA THR A 54 11.22 -7.49 -2.79
C THR A 54 10.18 -8.20 -1.93
N TRP A 55 9.24 -7.46 -1.36
CA TRP A 55 8.17 -8.04 -0.54
C TRP A 55 7.20 -8.90 -1.37
N ILE A 56 6.80 -8.43 -2.56
CA ILE A 56 5.93 -9.19 -3.47
C ILE A 56 6.59 -10.51 -3.89
N LEU A 57 7.87 -10.47 -4.25
CA LEU A 57 8.63 -11.68 -4.63
C LEU A 57 8.82 -12.63 -3.45
N ALA A 58 8.80 -12.16 -2.20
CA ALA A 58 8.78 -13.05 -1.04
C ALA A 58 7.43 -13.80 -0.88
N ILE A 59 6.33 -13.24 -1.40
CA ILE A 59 5.00 -13.88 -1.39
C ILE A 59 4.83 -14.83 -2.58
N TYR A 60 5.24 -14.37 -3.77
CA TYR A 60 5.13 -15.10 -5.03
C TYR A 60 6.50 -15.27 -5.69
N PRO A 61 7.40 -16.09 -5.11
CA PRO A 61 8.80 -16.18 -5.58
C PRO A 61 8.94 -16.77 -6.98
N GLU A 62 8.00 -17.63 -7.38
CA GLU A 62 8.09 -18.39 -8.63
C GLU A 62 6.98 -18.02 -9.63
N ASN A 63 6.06 -17.13 -9.26
CA ASN A 63 4.92 -16.77 -10.09
C ASN A 63 4.91 -15.27 -10.41
N LEU A 64 5.53 -14.92 -11.54
CA LEU A 64 5.63 -13.54 -12.00
C LEU A 64 4.25 -12.91 -12.28
N GLU A 65 3.29 -13.68 -12.79
CA GLU A 65 1.95 -13.16 -13.09
C GLU A 65 1.22 -12.72 -11.81
N LEU A 66 1.24 -13.55 -10.77
CA LEU A 66 0.67 -13.20 -9.46
C LEU A 66 1.44 -12.06 -8.78
N ALA A 67 2.76 -12.02 -8.93
CA ALA A 67 3.57 -10.92 -8.43
C ALA A 67 3.19 -9.57 -9.07
N LEU A 68 3.06 -9.54 -10.40
CA LEU A 68 2.62 -8.37 -11.14
C LEU A 68 1.18 -7.96 -10.76
N SER A 69 0.28 -8.94 -10.64
CA SER A 69 -1.11 -8.69 -10.21
C SER A 69 -1.18 -8.05 -8.82
N LEU A 70 -0.36 -8.51 -7.87
CA LEU A 70 -0.29 -7.91 -6.54
C LEU A 70 0.28 -6.48 -6.57
N SER A 71 1.28 -6.23 -7.43
CA SER A 71 1.82 -4.88 -7.63
C SER A 71 0.76 -3.90 -8.15
N ASP A 72 -0.07 -4.34 -9.11
CA ASP A 72 -1.17 -3.54 -9.62
C ASP A 72 -2.22 -3.26 -8.53
N ALA A 73 -2.58 -4.26 -7.73
CA ALA A 73 -3.50 -4.09 -6.61
C ALA A 73 -2.98 -3.07 -5.57
N MET A 74 -1.68 -3.07 -5.28
CA MET A 74 -1.06 -2.09 -4.37
C MET A 74 -1.11 -0.66 -4.93
N ARG A 75 -0.92 -0.50 -6.24
CA ARG A 75 -1.08 0.80 -6.91
C ARG A 75 -2.52 1.29 -6.79
N GLU A 76 -3.50 0.44 -7.08
CA GLU A 76 -4.92 0.79 -6.95
C GLU A 76 -5.26 1.22 -5.52
N GLN A 77 -4.77 0.50 -4.51
CA GLN A 77 -4.98 0.86 -3.10
C GLN A 77 -4.32 2.21 -2.73
N THR A 78 -3.17 2.52 -3.32
CA THR A 78 -2.49 3.82 -3.15
C THR A 78 -3.35 4.95 -3.73
N ASP A 79 -3.90 4.76 -4.93
CA ASP A 79 -4.78 5.74 -5.58
C ASP A 79 -6.04 6.01 -4.74
N ILE A 80 -6.60 4.98 -4.09
CA ILE A 80 -7.70 5.15 -3.13
C ILE A 80 -7.29 6.07 -2.00
N TYR A 81 -6.19 5.78 -1.29
CA TYR A 81 -5.77 6.59 -0.15
C TYR A 81 -5.48 8.04 -0.55
N LEU A 82 -4.92 8.27 -1.74
CA LEU A 82 -4.72 9.62 -2.25
C LEU A 82 -6.04 10.34 -2.48
N ARG A 83 -7.03 9.70 -3.12
CA ARG A 83 -8.37 10.29 -3.34
C ARG A 83 -9.09 10.57 -2.02
N GLU A 84 -9.07 9.62 -1.10
CA GLU A 84 -9.68 9.77 0.23
C GLU A 84 -9.05 10.93 1.01
N SER A 85 -7.71 11.06 0.98
CA SER A 85 -7.02 12.15 1.67
C SER A 85 -7.46 13.53 1.19
N LYS A 86 -7.68 13.69 -0.13
CA LYS A 86 -8.16 14.95 -0.72
C LYS A 86 -9.61 15.23 -0.39
N THR A 87 -10.42 14.19 -0.27
CA THR A 87 -11.85 14.32 0.06
C THR A 87 -12.04 14.64 1.55
N ALA A 88 -11.22 14.06 2.42
CA ALA A 88 -11.19 14.35 3.85
C ALA A 88 -10.70 15.77 4.15
N SER A 89 -9.67 16.25 3.43
CA SER A 89 -9.18 17.63 3.57
C SER A 89 -10.19 18.68 3.08
N ALA A 90 -11.15 18.34 2.22
CA ALA A 90 -12.20 19.27 1.77
C ALA A 90 -13.35 19.43 2.78
N ARG A 91 -13.36 18.65 3.87
CA ARG A 91 -14.41 18.67 4.92
C ARG A 91 -13.97 19.40 6.20
N HIS A 92 -12.79 20.03 6.19
CA HIS A 92 -12.23 20.86 7.26
C HIS A 92 -11.95 22.26 6.73
#